data_AF-A0A2A4VNH1-F1
#
_entry.id   AF-A0A2A4VNH1-F1
#
_cell.length_a   1.000
_cell.length_b   1.000
_cell.length_c   1.000
_cell.angle_alpha   90.00
_cell.angle_beta   90.00
_cell.angle_gamma   90.00
#
_symmetry.space_group_name_H-M   'P 1'
#
loop_
_entity.id
_entity.type
_entity.pdbx_description
1 polymer ?
#
loop_
_entity_poly.entity_id
_entity_poly.type
_entity_poly.pdbx_seq_one_letter_code
_entity_poly.pdbx_strand_id
1 'polypeptide(L)'
;MSDNEKDNSDDGDDGGTGTGVLTKPKAKTKKPSMYKVLLLNDDFTPMEFVVIILQRFFHMTMEEATDVMLQVHQSGVGVCGVFTYEVAETKVNMVLTFAKQNEHPLQCTMEKD
;
A
#
# COMPACT_ATOMS: atom_id res chain seq x y z
N MET A 1 1.83 -50.92 -72.42
CA MET A 1 2.64 -49.77 -72.87
C MET A 1 1.80 -48.54 -72.56
N SER A 2 2.11 -47.61 -71.68
CA SER A 2 3.24 -47.32 -70.80
C SER A 2 2.68 -46.23 -69.85
N ASP A 3 2.83 -46.36 -68.54
CA ASP A 3 3.89 -45.73 -67.76
C ASP A 3 3.97 -44.19 -67.91
N ASN A 4 3.53 -43.53 -66.83
CA ASN A 4 4.39 -42.72 -65.95
C ASN A 4 4.58 -41.21 -66.17
N GLU A 5 4.05 -40.48 -65.18
CA GLU A 5 4.58 -39.33 -64.40
C GLU A 5 5.35 -38.17 -65.04
N LYS A 6 4.88 -36.96 -64.67
CA LYS A 6 5.59 -35.83 -64.01
C LYS A 6 4.70 -34.58 -64.10
N ASP A 7 4.70 -33.57 -63.24
CA ASP A 7 5.23 -33.24 -61.91
C ASP A 7 4.64 -31.83 -61.58
N ASN A 8 4.67 -31.45 -60.30
CA ASN A 8 4.36 -30.19 -59.59
C ASN A 8 4.56 -28.85 -60.37
N SER A 9 3.95 -27.69 -60.07
CA SER A 9 3.61 -27.02 -58.78
C SER A 9 2.86 -25.68 -59.01
N ASP A 10 2.42 -25.03 -57.90
CA ASP A 10 2.08 -23.56 -57.68
C ASP A 10 0.58 -23.19 -57.76
N ASP A 11 -0.12 -22.51 -56.83
CA ASP A 11 0.11 -21.85 -55.52
C ASP A 11 -1.33 -21.61 -54.93
N GLY A 12 -1.69 -21.84 -53.66
CA GLY A 12 -1.41 -20.98 -52.50
C GLY A 12 -2.71 -20.67 -51.70
N ASP A 13 -2.68 -20.92 -50.38
CA ASP A 13 -3.39 -20.23 -49.27
C ASP A 13 -4.95 -20.26 -49.22
N ASP A 14 -5.64 -20.72 -48.18
CA ASP A 14 -5.69 -20.16 -46.83
C ASP A 14 -6.26 -21.22 -45.86
N GLY A 15 -5.42 -21.65 -44.92
CA GLY A 15 -5.77 -22.57 -43.85
C GLY A 15 -5.71 -21.86 -42.51
N GLY A 16 -6.84 -21.77 -41.82
CA GLY A 16 -6.87 -21.20 -40.47
C GLY A 16 -8.13 -21.56 -39.70
N THR A 17 -8.18 -22.79 -39.18
CA THR A 17 -9.20 -23.25 -38.23
C THR A 17 -9.28 -22.34 -37.01
N GLY A 18 -10.40 -21.60 -36.91
CA GLY A 18 -10.70 -20.69 -35.82
C GLY A 18 -10.78 -21.39 -34.47
N THR A 19 -9.67 -21.37 -33.73
CA THR A 19 -9.64 -21.79 -32.33
C THR A 19 -10.15 -20.62 -31.49
N GLY A 20 -11.46 -20.60 -31.24
CA GLY A 20 -12.12 -19.60 -30.40
C GLY A 20 -11.62 -19.67 -28.95
N VAL A 21 -10.60 -18.88 -28.62
CA VAL A 21 -10.15 -18.69 -27.24
C VAL A 21 -11.20 -17.86 -26.50
N LEU A 22 -12.07 -18.54 -25.76
CA LEU A 22 -12.96 -17.94 -24.77
C LEU A 22 -12.09 -17.29 -23.68
N THR A 23 -11.86 -15.99 -23.81
CA THR A 23 -11.13 -15.22 -22.80
C THR A 23 -12.02 -15.10 -21.54
N LYS A 24 -11.67 -15.85 -20.50
CA LYS A 24 -12.29 -15.71 -19.17
C LYS A 24 -12.16 -14.24 -18.73
N PRO A 25 -13.22 -13.61 -18.20
CA PRO A 25 -13.13 -12.23 -17.74
C PRO A 25 -12.05 -12.12 -16.67
N LYS A 26 -11.02 -11.31 -16.94
CA LYS A 26 -9.97 -10.98 -15.97
C LYS A 26 -10.67 -10.44 -14.71
N ALA A 27 -10.55 -11.16 -13.60
CA ALA A 27 -10.98 -10.67 -12.30
C ALA A 27 -10.31 -9.31 -12.07
N LYS A 28 -11.11 -8.24 -12.00
CA LYS A 28 -10.59 -6.91 -11.70
C LYS A 28 -10.08 -6.96 -10.27
N THR A 29 -8.76 -6.94 -10.08
CA THR A 29 -8.16 -6.78 -8.77
C THR A 29 -8.66 -5.47 -8.17
N LYS A 30 -9.37 -5.55 -7.05
CA LYS A 30 -9.85 -4.36 -6.34
C LYS A 30 -8.63 -3.65 -5.76
N LYS A 31 -8.46 -2.36 -6.04
CA LYS A 31 -7.39 -1.55 -5.42
C LYS A 31 -7.53 -1.65 -3.88
N PRO A 32 -6.42 -1.82 -3.14
CA PRO A 32 -6.47 -1.88 -1.68
C PRO A 32 -7.07 -0.58 -1.13
N SER A 33 -7.83 -0.70 -0.03
CA SER A 33 -8.35 0.47 0.67
C SER A 33 -7.19 1.16 1.41
N MET A 34 -7.17 2.48 1.34
CA MET A 34 -6.19 3.31 2.03
C MET A 34 -6.71 3.67 3.43
N TYR A 35 -5.79 3.84 4.37
CA TYR A 35 -6.05 4.10 5.77
C TYR A 35 -5.11 5.21 6.25
N LYS A 36 -5.66 6.17 6.98
CA LYS A 36 -4.88 7.18 7.72
C LYS A 36 -4.42 6.57 9.03
N VAL A 37 -3.16 6.78 9.37
CA VAL A 37 -2.64 6.51 10.71
C VAL A 37 -2.66 7.82 11.49
N LEU A 38 -3.24 7.79 12.69
CA LEU A 38 -3.52 8.94 13.52
C LEU A 38 -2.83 8.80 14.87
N LEU A 39 -2.22 9.88 15.35
CA LEU A 39 -1.80 10.03 16.74
C LEU A 39 -2.80 10.90 17.49
N LEU A 40 -3.08 10.53 18.74
CA LEU A 40 -4.00 11.25 19.61
C LEU A 40 -3.20 11.93 20.74
N ASN A 41 -3.60 13.16 21.07
CA ASN A 41 -2.98 13.94 22.13
C ASN A 41 -3.26 13.34 23.52
N ASP A 42 -2.28 13.50 24.41
CA ASP A 42 -2.38 13.20 25.83
C ASP A 42 -1.46 14.14 26.63
N ASP A 43 -1.66 14.24 27.94
CA ASP A 43 -0.95 15.20 28.79
C ASP A 43 0.38 14.68 29.36
N PHE A 44 0.81 13.46 29.03
CA PHE A 44 1.94 12.78 29.67
C PHE A 44 3.06 12.39 28.71
N THR A 45 2.78 12.20 27.42
CA THR A 45 3.78 11.85 26.42
C THR A 45 4.60 13.11 26.05
N PRO A 46 5.94 13.09 26.20
CA PRO A 46 6.78 14.23 25.83
C PRO A 46 6.73 14.55 24.33
N MET A 47 6.76 15.84 23.98
CA MET A 47 6.78 16.29 22.57
C MET A 47 7.94 15.67 21.77
N GLU A 48 9.14 15.62 22.37
CA GLU A 48 10.33 15.02 21.75
C GLU A 48 10.11 13.53 21.42
N PHE A 49 9.38 12.81 22.27
CA PHE A 49 9.07 11.41 22.05
C PHE A 49 8.16 11.22 20.83
N VAL A 50 7.19 12.11 20.65
CA VAL A 50 6.31 12.11 19.46
C VAL A 50 7.12 12.38 18.20
N VAL A 51 8.04 13.35 18.23
CA VAL A 51 8.94 13.65 17.10
C VAL A 51 9.80 12.43 16.74
N ILE A 52 10.39 11.75 17.73
CA ILE A 52 11.16 10.53 17.51
C ILE A 52 10.31 9.44 16.84
N ILE A 53 9.06 9.27 17.26
CA ILE A 53 8.13 8.32 16.64
C ILE A 53 7.89 8.65 15.17
N LEU A 54 7.61 9.91 14.87
CA LEU A 54 7.31 10.40 13.53
C LEU A 54 8.52 10.22 12.59
N GLN A 55 9.73 10.55 13.06
CA GLN A 55 10.95 10.32 12.30
C GLN A 55 11.25 8.82 12.10
N ARG A 56 11.16 8.02 13.17
CA ARG A 56 11.57 6.62 13.16
C ARG A 56 10.63 5.72 12.36
N PHE A 57 9.33 5.91 12.51
CA PHE A 57 8.33 4.99 11.95
C PHE A 57 7.60 5.55 10.74
N PHE A 58 7.58 6.86 10.54
CA PHE A 58 6.92 7.50 9.40
C PHE A 58 7.92 8.15 8.43
N HIS A 59 9.22 8.10 8.75
CA HIS A 59 10.30 8.63 7.92
C HIS A 59 10.15 10.12 7.61
N MET A 60 9.53 10.86 8.52
CA MET A 60 9.42 12.31 8.44
C MET A 60 10.78 12.96 8.71
N THR A 61 11.02 14.08 8.06
CA THR A 61 12.08 15.01 8.46
C THR A 61 11.79 15.61 9.84
N MET A 62 12.77 16.26 10.46
CA MET A 62 12.57 16.94 11.74
C MET A 62 11.47 18.02 11.66
N GLU A 63 11.43 18.78 10.56
CA GLU A 63 10.46 19.85 10.34
C GLU A 63 9.04 19.28 10.22
N GLU A 64 8.83 18.30 9.32
CA GLU A 64 7.54 17.63 9.16
C GLU A 64 7.06 16.97 10.46
N ALA A 65 7.96 16.29 11.18
CA ALA A 65 7.64 15.66 12.45
C ALA A 65 7.23 16.68 13.53
N THR A 66 7.89 17.84 13.56
CA THR A 66 7.57 18.91 14.49
C THR A 66 6.19 19.50 14.18
N ASP A 67 5.89 19.73 12.91
CA ASP A 67 4.59 20.25 12.48
C ASP A 67 3.44 19.29 12.84
N VAL A 68 3.60 18.01 12.54
CA VAL A 68 2.59 16.99 12.89
C VAL A 68 2.46 16.85 14.41
N MET A 69 3.56 16.87 15.15
CA MET A 69 3.53 16.85 16.62
C MET A 69 2.76 18.05 17.18
N LEU A 70 3.01 19.26 16.67
CA LEU A 70 2.28 20.46 17.07
C LEU A 70 0.79 20.35 16.72
N GLN A 71 0.46 19.78 15.56
CA GLN A 71 -0.92 19.51 15.17
C GLN A 71 -1.61 18.57 16.17
N VAL A 72 -0.97 17.46 16.55
CA VAL A 72 -1.49 16.54 17.59
C VAL A 72 -1.75 17.32 18.87
N HIS A 73 -0.75 18.06 19.36
CA HIS A 73 -0.84 18.79 20.62
C HIS A 73 -1.97 19.83 20.65
N GLN A 74 -2.12 20.60 19.57
CA GLN A 74 -3.08 21.71 19.52
C GLN A 74 -4.50 21.28 19.12
N SER A 75 -4.62 20.30 18.22
CA SER A 75 -5.90 19.87 17.64
C SER A 75 -6.44 18.59 18.27
N GLY A 76 -5.67 17.94 19.14
CA GLY A 76 -6.03 16.66 19.77
C GLY A 76 -5.73 15.43 18.91
N VAL A 77 -5.54 15.60 17.59
CA VAL A 77 -5.26 14.52 16.63
C VAL A 77 -4.38 15.02 15.49
N GLY A 78 -3.46 14.16 15.02
CA GLY A 78 -2.59 14.44 13.88
C GLY A 78 -2.45 13.24 12.96
N VAL A 79 -2.41 13.50 11.66
CA VAL A 79 -2.24 12.47 10.62
C VAL A 79 -0.76 12.21 10.41
N CYS A 80 -0.33 10.97 10.67
CA CYS A 80 1.07 10.56 10.50
C CYS A 80 1.36 10.05 9.08
N GLY A 81 0.33 9.68 8.32
CA GLY A 81 0.46 9.23 6.94
C GLY A 81 -0.70 8.37 6.49
N VAL A 82 -0.74 8.07 5.19
CA VAL A 82 -1.78 7.27 4.55
C VAL A 82 -1.15 6.03 3.93
N PHE A 83 -1.63 4.85 4.29
CA PHE A 83 -1.05 3.56 3.91
C PHE A 83 -2.13 2.55 3.52
N THR A 84 -1.75 1.41 2.96
CA THR A 84 -2.65 0.26 2.86
C THR A 84 -2.96 -0.29 4.25
N TYR A 85 -4.08 -1.00 4.41
CA TYR A 85 -4.49 -1.58 5.69
C TYR A 85 -3.35 -2.30 6.45
N GLU A 86 -2.68 -3.26 5.80
CA GLU A 86 -1.64 -4.08 6.44
C GLU A 86 -0.43 -3.24 6.91
N VAL A 87 -0.05 -2.22 6.14
CA VAL A 87 1.04 -1.32 6.48
C VAL A 87 0.62 -0.38 7.62
N ALA A 88 -0.61 0.14 7.58
CA ALA A 88 -1.16 0.98 8.64
C ALA A 88 -1.23 0.22 9.96
N GLU A 89 -1.77 -1.00 9.95
CA GLU A 89 -1.88 -1.88 11.12
C GLU A 89 -0.50 -2.16 11.74
N THR A 90 0.48 -2.49 10.88
CA THR A 90 1.86 -2.73 11.32
C THR A 90 2.46 -1.47 11.97
N LYS A 91 2.32 -0.30 11.34
CA LYS A 91 2.84 0.96 11.89
C LYS A 91 2.19 1.33 13.22
N VAL A 92 0.86 1.19 13.34
CA VAL A 92 0.13 1.40 14.60
C VAL A 92 0.71 0.51 15.71
N ASN A 93 0.85 -0.79 15.45
CA ASN A 93 1.40 -1.74 16.42
C ASN A 93 2.84 -1.41 16.82
N MET A 94 3.69 -1.00 15.87
CA MET A 94 5.06 -0.57 16.15
C MET A 94 5.11 0.66 17.08
N VAL A 95 4.27 1.66 16.81
CA VAL A 95 4.17 2.88 17.62
C VAL A 95 3.70 2.56 19.03
N LEU A 96 2.60 1.80 19.17
CA LEU A 96 2.05 1.43 20.47
C LEU A 96 3.03 0.60 21.30
N THR A 97 3.72 -0.35 20.67
CA THR A 97 4.73 -1.16 21.34
C THR A 97 5.89 -0.30 21.83
N PHE A 98 6.37 0.63 21.00
CA PHE A 98 7.45 1.53 21.38
C PHE A 98 7.04 2.51 22.49
N ALA A 99 5.84 3.08 22.42
CA ALA A 99 5.29 3.93 23.48
C ALA A 99 5.20 3.19 24.81
N LYS A 100 4.66 1.96 24.79
CA LYS A 100 4.55 1.12 25.98
C LYS A 100 5.92 0.76 26.59
N GLN A 101 6.91 0.45 25.75
CA GLN A 101 8.28 0.16 26.20
C GLN A 101 8.98 1.35 26.85
N ASN A 102 8.58 2.57 26.50
CA ASN A 102 9.09 3.82 27.07
C ASN A 102 8.12 4.44 28.09
N GLU A 103 7.13 3.67 28.56
CA GLU A 103 6.20 4.07 29.62
C GLU A 103 5.36 5.33 29.29
N HIS A 104 5.04 5.54 28.02
CA HIS A 104 4.18 6.62 27.56
C HIS A 104 2.77 6.13 27.20
N PRO A 105 1.69 6.85 27.59
CA PRO A 105 0.31 6.45 27.31
C PRO A 105 -0.15 6.81 25.88
N LEU A 106 0.77 7.20 25.00
CA LEU A 106 0.50 7.64 23.63
C LEU A 106 -0.41 6.67 22.87
N GLN A 107 -1.50 7.20 22.31
CA GLN A 107 -2.43 6.43 21.50
C GLN A 107 -2.18 6.65 20.01
N CYS A 108 -2.26 5.55 19.27
CA CYS A 108 -2.13 5.51 17.81
C CYS A 108 -3.24 4.62 17.26
N THR A 109 -3.94 5.09 16.22
CA THR A 109 -5.05 4.37 15.60
C THR A 109 -5.00 4.51 14.08
N MET A 110 -5.88 3.80 13.37
CA MET A 110 -6.07 3.96 11.94
C MET A 110 -7.55 4.02 11.56
N GLU A 111 -7.87 4.86 10.59
CA GLU A 111 -9.21 4.97 10.00
C GLU A 111 -9.14 4.87 8.49
N LYS A 112 -10.24 4.45 7.87
CA LYS A 112 -10.32 4.38 6.41
C LYS A 112 -10.36 5.80 5.82
N ASP A 113 -9.49 6.06 4.84
CA ASP A 113 -9.46 7.33 4.09
C ASP A 113 -10.69 7.50 3.18
#